data_AF-A0A1V4Z7H5-F1
#
_entry.id   AF-A0A1V4Z7H5-F1
#
_cell.length_a   1.000
_cell.length_b   1.000
_cell.length_c   1.000
_cell.angle_alpha   90.00
_cell.angle_beta   90.00
_cell.angle_gamma   90.00
#
_symmetry.space_group_name_H-M   'P 1'
#
loop_
_entity.id
_entity.type
_entity.pdbx_description
1 polymer ?
#
loop_
_entity_poly.entity_id
_entity_poly.type
_entity_poly.pdbx_seq_one_letter_code
_entity_poly.pdbx_strand_id
1 'polypeptide(L)'
;MGMMPAYDSYVIEQMMKPEYRRIKIGLDRVERSLGAIASGCRHASREQLLTELGYVLAKLQEVEMLAEKVEDTVFWESIIDHIEMLEDIRRHMVAEIRWELQSDRHCPVEA
;
A
#
# COMPACT_ATOMS: atom_id res chain seq x y z
N MET A 1 -4.32 -8.42 -28.21
CA MET A 1 -4.39 -9.38 -27.09
C MET A 1 -2.95 -9.62 -26.66
N GLY A 2 -2.47 -8.87 -25.64
CA GLY A 2 -1.10 -9.04 -25.17
C GLY A 2 -1.00 -10.36 -24.42
N MET A 3 -0.03 -11.21 -24.78
CA MET A 3 0.28 -12.40 -23.99
C MET A 3 0.67 -11.91 -22.59
N MET A 4 -0.11 -12.23 -21.56
CA MET A 4 0.39 -12.11 -20.19
C MET A 4 1.59 -13.07 -20.07
N PRO A 5 2.73 -12.63 -19.52
CA PRO A 5 3.81 -13.52 -19.16
C PRO A 5 3.25 -14.71 -18.36
N ALA A 6 3.78 -15.91 -18.60
CA ALA A 6 3.36 -17.13 -17.89
C ALA A 6 3.44 -16.97 -16.36
N TYR A 7 4.36 -16.12 -15.90
CA TYR A 7 4.54 -15.72 -14.50
C TYR A 7 3.32 -14.98 -13.92
N ASP A 8 2.81 -13.95 -14.59
CA ASP A 8 1.67 -13.17 -14.08
C ASP A 8 0.40 -14.03 -14.02
N SER A 9 0.23 -14.91 -15.00
CA SER A 9 -0.90 -15.85 -15.03
C SER A 9 -0.81 -16.83 -13.85
N TYR A 10 0.39 -17.34 -13.56
CA TYR A 10 0.64 -18.19 -12.40
C TYR A 10 0.29 -17.51 -11.08
N VAL A 11 0.80 -16.29 -10.85
CA VAL A 11 0.54 -15.52 -9.63
C VAL A 11 -0.96 -15.27 -9.45
N ILE A 12 -1.66 -14.92 -10.52
CA ILE A 12 -3.12 -14.71 -10.49
C ILE A 12 -3.83 -16.00 -10.09
N GLU A 13 -3.49 -17.13 -10.70
CA GLU A 13 -4.08 -18.42 -10.35
C GLU A 13 -3.83 -18.81 -8.89
N GLN A 14 -2.61 -18.60 -8.38
CA GLN A 14 -2.29 -18.81 -6.97
C GLN A 14 -3.14 -17.89 -6.08
N MET A 15 -3.20 -16.60 -6.38
CA MET A 15 -3.93 -15.61 -5.57
C MET A 15 -5.44 -15.90 -5.48
N MET A 16 -5.99 -16.68 -6.41
CA MET A 16 -7.39 -17.11 -6.39
C MET A 16 -7.65 -18.32 -5.47
N LYS A 17 -6.60 -18.99 -4.99
CA LYS A 17 -6.76 -20.15 -4.12
C LYS A 17 -7.27 -19.76 -2.72
N PRO A 18 -8.15 -20.57 -2.09
CA PRO A 18 -8.76 -20.25 -0.81
C PRO A 18 -7.77 -19.97 0.33
N GLU A 19 -6.63 -20.67 0.35
CA GLU A 19 -5.57 -20.53 1.35
C GLU A 19 -4.93 -19.14 1.35
N TYR A 20 -4.85 -18.49 0.19
CA TYR A 20 -4.23 -17.16 0.04
C TYR A 20 -5.25 -16.02 0.02
N ARG A 21 -6.54 -16.34 0.19
CA ARG A 21 -7.62 -15.35 0.18
C ARG A 21 -7.41 -14.19 1.16
N ARG A 22 -6.84 -14.46 2.34
CA ARG A 22 -6.57 -13.40 3.34
C ARG A 22 -5.48 -12.43 2.89
N ILE A 23 -4.44 -12.94 2.25
CA ILE A 23 -3.36 -12.14 1.66
C ILE A 23 -3.94 -11.24 0.57
N LYS A 24 -4.67 -11.83 -0.39
CA LYS A 24 -5.35 -11.09 -1.46
C LYS A 24 -6.22 -9.96 -0.92
N ILE A 25 -7.12 -10.27 0.01
CA ILE A 25 -8.03 -9.27 0.60
C ILE A 25 -7.25 -8.17 1.33
N GLY A 26 -6.13 -8.52 1.97
CA GLY A 26 -5.25 -7.56 2.63
C GLY A 26 -4.64 -6.57 1.64
N LEU A 27 -4.01 -7.08 0.58
CA LEU A 27 -3.43 -6.27 -0.49
C LEU A 27 -4.48 -5.38 -1.17
N ASP A 28 -5.61 -5.96 -1.60
CA ASP A 28 -6.74 -5.22 -2.22
C ASP A 28 -7.31 -4.11 -1.31
N ARG A 29 -7.23 -4.29 0.02
CA ARG A 29 -7.65 -3.27 0.99
C ARG A 29 -6.62 -2.16 1.10
N VAL A 30 -5.34 -2.50 1.17
CA VAL A 30 -4.26 -1.50 1.23
C VAL A 30 -4.26 -0.64 -0.03
N GLU A 31 -4.34 -1.23 -1.21
CA GLU A 31 -4.43 -0.50 -2.48
C GLU A 31 -5.59 0.49 -2.48
N ARG A 32 -6.78 0.04 -2.07
CA ARG A 32 -7.97 0.91 -2.00
C ARG A 32 -7.82 2.01 -0.96
N SER A 33 -7.23 1.71 0.20
CA SER A 33 -6.98 2.72 1.23
C SER A 33 -5.99 3.78 0.73
N LEU A 34 -4.88 3.37 0.10
CA LEU A 34 -3.92 4.30 -0.49
C LEU A 34 -4.57 5.16 -1.59
N GLY A 35 -5.37 4.56 -2.47
CA GLY A 35 -6.13 5.29 -3.50
C GLY A 35 -7.15 6.27 -2.90
N ALA A 36 -7.84 5.88 -1.82
CA ALA A 36 -8.78 6.76 -1.11
C ALA A 36 -8.06 7.93 -0.44
N ILE A 37 -6.90 7.70 0.20
CA ILE A 37 -6.07 8.75 0.79
C ILE A 37 -5.57 9.71 -0.30
N ALA A 38 -5.10 9.19 -1.44
CA ALA A 38 -4.58 9.99 -2.55
C ALA A 38 -5.66 10.92 -3.13
N SER A 39 -6.87 10.40 -3.32
CA SER A 39 -8.01 11.18 -3.84
C SER A 39 -8.64 12.12 -2.81
N GLY A 40 -8.64 11.72 -1.53
CA GLY A 40 -9.27 12.44 -0.42
C GLY A 40 -8.39 13.47 0.28
N CYS A 41 -7.10 13.56 -0.07
CA CYS A 41 -6.09 14.37 0.61
C CYS A 41 -6.50 15.85 0.83
N ARG A 42 -7.29 16.43 -0.09
CA ARG A 42 -7.76 17.82 0.01
C ARG A 42 -8.91 18.07 1.00
N HIS A 43 -9.59 17.02 1.46
CA HIS A 43 -10.83 17.13 2.25
C HIS A 43 -10.69 16.57 3.68
N ALA A 44 -9.59 15.90 3.99
CA ALA A 44 -9.32 15.34 5.31
C ALA A 44 -8.26 16.18 6.04
N SER A 45 -8.31 16.18 7.37
CA SER A 45 -7.25 16.82 8.15
C SER A 45 -5.94 16.04 8.02
N ARG A 46 -4.82 16.74 8.16
CA ARG A 46 -3.50 16.13 8.11
C ARG A 46 -3.32 14.98 9.10
N GLU A 47 -3.82 15.16 10.31
CA GLU A 47 -3.75 14.16 11.39
C GLU A 47 -4.56 12.91 11.03
N GLN A 48 -5.73 13.09 10.40
CA GLN A 48 -6.52 11.98 9.88
C GLN A 48 -5.75 11.23 8.80
N LEU A 49 -5.17 11.93 7.81
CA LEU A 49 -4.41 11.29 6.73
C LEU A 49 -3.20 10.50 7.25
N LEU A 50 -2.45 11.04 8.21
CA LEU A 50 -1.32 10.33 8.83
C LEU A 50 -1.78 9.11 9.65
N THR A 51 -2.94 9.22 10.30
CA THR A 51 -3.54 8.10 11.05
C THR A 51 -3.96 6.98 10.10
N GLU A 52 -4.63 7.32 8.99
CA GLU A 52 -4.99 6.38 7.91
C GLU A 52 -3.76 5.72 7.29
N LEU A 53 -2.69 6.47 7.01
CA LEU A 53 -1.41 5.91 6.57
C LEU A 53 -0.73 5.04 7.63
N GLY A 54 -1.02 5.27 8.92
CA GLY A 54 -0.62 4.38 10.02
C GLY A 54 -1.38 3.04 9.97
N TYR A 55 -2.69 3.08 9.74
CA TYR A 55 -3.50 1.87 9.55
C TYR A 55 -3.06 1.07 8.33
N VAL A 56 -2.71 1.74 7.23
CA VAL A 56 -2.12 1.09 6.05
C VAL A 56 -0.85 0.31 6.40
N LEU A 57 0.06 0.90 7.17
CA LEU A 57 1.29 0.22 7.59
C LEU A 57 0.99 -1.02 8.44
N ALA A 58 0.10 -0.89 9.43
CA ALA A 58 -0.28 -2.02 10.27
C ALA A 58 -0.89 -3.15 9.43
N LYS A 59 -1.65 -2.81 8.38
CA LYS A 59 -2.23 -3.82 7.49
C LYS A 59 -1.19 -4.48 6.59
N LEU A 60 -0.21 -3.74 6.08
CA LEU A 60 0.91 -4.29 5.32
C LEU A 60 1.69 -5.31 6.16
N GLN A 61 2.00 -4.99 7.42
CA GLN A 61 2.65 -5.92 8.36
C GLN A 61 1.82 -7.18 8.62
N GLU A 62 0.49 -7.06 8.74
CA GLU A 62 -0.38 -8.23 8.86
C GLU A 62 -0.31 -9.13 7.62
N VAL A 63 -0.25 -8.54 6.43
CA VAL A 63 -0.14 -9.29 5.17
C VAL A 63 1.24 -9.95 5.05
N GLU A 64 2.30 -9.25 5.44
CA GLU A 64 3.67 -9.78 5.46
C GLU A 64 3.78 -11.02 6.36
N MET A 65 3.24 -10.96 7.59
CA MET A 65 3.20 -12.12 8.50
C MET A 65 2.37 -13.31 7.95
N LEU A 66 1.39 -13.04 7.09
CA LEU A 66 0.66 -14.10 6.40
C LEU A 66 1.48 -14.66 5.24
N ALA A 67 2.22 -13.82 4.53
CA ALA A 67 3.10 -14.19 3.43
C ALA A 67 4.25 -15.09 3.90
N GLU A 68 4.81 -14.89 5.10
CA GLU A 68 5.84 -15.77 5.69
C GLU A 68 5.45 -17.25 5.75
N LYS A 69 4.15 -17.58 5.65
CA LYS A 69 3.63 -18.96 5.67
C LYS A 69 3.48 -19.57 4.28
N VAL A 70 3.81 -18.84 3.23
CA VAL A 70 3.72 -19.30 1.84
C VAL A 70 4.98 -20.10 1.53
N GLU A 71 4.81 -21.40 1.23
CA GLU A 71 5.93 -22.29 0.91
C GLU A 71 6.46 -22.12 -0.52
N ASP A 72 5.57 -21.71 -1.43
CA ASP A 72 5.93 -21.44 -2.82
C ASP A 72 6.73 -20.13 -2.90
N THR A 73 8.04 -20.27 -3.11
CA THR A 73 8.99 -19.15 -3.14
C THR A 73 8.66 -18.15 -4.23
N VAL A 74 8.19 -18.59 -5.41
CA VAL A 74 7.90 -17.71 -6.54
C VAL A 74 6.67 -16.87 -6.25
N PHE A 75 5.64 -17.50 -5.70
CA PHE A 75 4.43 -16.78 -5.30
C PHE A 75 4.68 -15.87 -4.09
N TRP A 76 5.50 -16.32 -3.13
CA TRP A 76 5.94 -15.53 -1.99
C TRP A 76 6.69 -14.27 -2.42
N GLU A 77 7.69 -14.39 -3.31
CA GLU A 77 8.43 -13.25 -3.87
C GLU A 77 7.47 -12.23 -4.50
N SER A 78 6.51 -12.69 -5.31
CA SER A 78 5.51 -11.80 -5.89
C SER A 78 4.66 -11.06 -4.86
N ILE A 79 4.37 -11.66 -3.70
CA ILE A 79 3.64 -11.00 -2.61
C ILE A 79 4.53 -9.96 -1.94
N ILE A 80 5.79 -10.29 -1.67
CA ILE A 80 6.74 -9.37 -1.05
C ILE A 80 6.99 -8.15 -1.94
N ASP A 81 7.24 -8.35 -3.24
CA ASP A 81 7.40 -7.25 -4.20
C ASP A 81 6.20 -6.30 -4.21
N HIS A 82 4.98 -6.86 -4.11
CA HIS A 82 3.76 -6.07 -4.04
C HIS A 82 3.69 -5.29 -2.71
N ILE A 83 4.01 -5.91 -1.58
CA ILE A 83 4.06 -5.23 -0.27
C ILE A 83 5.05 -4.05 -0.33
N GLU A 84 6.26 -4.27 -0.85
CA GLU A 84 7.29 -3.23 -0.98
C GLU A 84 6.82 -2.05 -1.84
N MET A 85 6.18 -2.32 -2.97
CA MET A 85 5.58 -1.29 -3.82
C MET A 85 4.55 -0.44 -3.06
N LEU A 86 3.68 -1.08 -2.26
CA LEU A 86 2.65 -0.36 -1.48
C LEU A 86 3.27 0.43 -0.33
N GLU A 87 4.32 -0.10 0.30
CA GLU A 87 5.10 0.63 1.30
C GLU A 87 5.76 1.88 0.71
N ASP A 88 6.30 1.79 -0.50
CA ASP A 88 6.89 2.92 -1.21
C ASP A 88 5.87 4.02 -1.50
N ILE A 89 4.69 3.65 -2.01
CA ILE A 89 3.59 4.60 -2.22
C ILE A 89 3.24 5.28 -0.90
N ARG A 90 3.08 4.50 0.18
CA ARG A 90 2.79 5.04 1.51
C ARG A 90 3.89 6.00 1.99
N ARG A 91 5.17 5.63 1.87
CA ARG A 91 6.32 6.47 2.25
C ARG A 91 6.31 7.79 1.50
N HIS A 92 6.03 7.74 0.20
CA HIS A 92 5.90 8.94 -0.63
C HIS A 92 4.80 9.87 -0.13
N MET A 93 3.59 9.34 0.13
CA MET A 93 2.47 10.14 0.64
C MET A 93 2.75 10.75 2.01
N VAL A 94 3.40 10.00 2.92
CA VAL A 94 3.85 10.55 4.21
C VAL A 94 4.84 11.69 4.00
N ALA A 95 5.75 11.57 3.04
CA ALA A 95 6.69 12.63 2.73
C ALA A 95 5.97 13.87 2.20
N GLU A 96 5.05 13.75 1.24
CA GLU A 96 4.27 14.88 0.71
C GLU A 96 3.51 15.62 1.82
N ILE A 97 2.80 14.89 2.68
CA ILE A 97 2.07 15.45 3.82
C ILE A 97 3.01 16.17 4.82
N ARG A 98 4.24 15.68 4.97
CA ARG A 98 5.28 16.31 5.81
C ARG A 98 5.97 17.50 5.14
N TRP A 99 6.01 17.56 3.83
CA TRP A 99 6.56 18.70 3.08
C TRP A 99 5.63 19.91 3.14
N GLU A 100 4.30 19.71 3.04
CA GLU A 100 3.29 20.75 3.28
C GLU A 100 3.50 21.45 4.65
N LEU A 101 3.93 20.67 5.64
CA LEU A 101 4.29 21.11 6.99
C LEU A 101 5.47 22.11 7.03
N GLN A 102 6.45 21.96 6.15
CA GLN A 102 7.64 22.81 6.08
C GLN A 102 7.37 24.07 5.26
N SER A 103 6.55 23.98 4.21
CA SER A 103 6.14 25.12 3.40
C SER A 103 5.19 26.06 4.15
N ASP A 104 4.22 25.53 4.90
CA ASP A 104 3.28 26.35 5.69
C ASP A 104 3.98 27.11 6.82
N ARG A 105 5.12 26.60 7.31
CA ARG A 105 5.96 27.29 8.31
C ARG A 105 6.91 28.32 7.70
N HIS A 106 7.09 28.34 6.38
CA HIS A 106 8.01 29.23 5.66
C HIS A 106 7.31 30.39 4.94
N CYS A 107 5.99 30.53 5.04
CA CYS A 107 5.31 31.80 4.75
C CYS A 107 5.18 32.61 6.04
N PRO A 108 6.12 33.52 6.37
CA PRO A 108 5.78 34.61 7.27
C PRO A 108 4.68 35.40 6.55
N VAL A 109 3.46 35.33 7.09
CA VAL A 109 2.46 36.35 6.80
C VAL A 109 2.99 37.61 7.48
N GLU A 110 3.80 38.37 6.76
CA GLU A 110 4.00 39.78 7.06
C GLU A 110 2.69 40.48 6.69
N ALA A 111 1.90 40.80 7.71
CA ALA A 111 0.83 41.80 7.66
C ALA A 111 0.76 42.53 9.00
#